data_AF-A0A833TM58-F1
#
_entry.id   AF-A0A833TM58-F1
#
_cell.length_a   1.000
_cell.length_b   1.000
_cell.length_c   1.000
_cell.angle_alpha   90.00
_cell.angle_beta   90.00
_cell.angle_gamma   90.00
#
_symmetry.space_group_name_H-M   'P 1'
#
loop_
_entity.id
_entity.type
_entity.pdbx_description
1 polymer ?
#
loop_
_entity_poly.entity_id
_entity_poly.type
_entity_poly.pdbx_seq_one_letter_code
_entity_poly.pdbx_strand_id
1 'polypeptide(L)'
;MEHLGVVLEVPKKNQLYAKLSKCQFGVIEVDYLGHVINEKGVMADSRKVAAMLDWPTPANVKSLQGFLDLTRYYHKFIKQYGTIATPLTDLLKKHAFVWNDEAMKAFNELKLAVT
;
A
#
# COMPACT_ATOMS: atom_id res chain seq x y z
N MET A 1 -16.28 -11.89 22.97
CA MET A 1 -17.43 -11.35 22.20
C MET A 1 -18.01 -10.07 22.80
N GLU A 2 -17.66 -9.68 24.04
CA GLU A 2 -18.20 -8.49 24.71
C GLU A 2 -17.93 -7.18 23.94
N HIS A 3 -16.71 -7.00 23.41
CA HIS A 3 -16.36 -5.81 22.63
C HIS A 3 -17.25 -5.62 21.39
N LEU A 4 -17.63 -6.70 20.72
CA LEU A 4 -18.49 -6.61 19.53
C LEU A 4 -19.88 -6.06 19.89
N GLY A 5 -20.45 -6.50 21.02
CA GLY A 5 -21.71 -5.99 21.53
C GLY A 5 -21.65 -4.48 21.78
N VAL A 6 -20.60 -4.02 22.47
CA VAL A 6 -20.38 -2.59 22.75
C VAL A 6 -20.25 -1.77 21.46
N VAL A 7 -19.47 -2.25 20.50
CA VAL A 7 -19.25 -1.55 19.22
C VAL A 7 -20.53 -1.47 18.40
N LEU A 8 -21.35 -2.53 18.36
CA LEU A 8 -22.59 -2.57 17.57
C LEU A 8 -23.74 -1.74 18.17
N GLU A 9 -23.71 -1.45 19.48
CA GLU A 9 -24.70 -0.60 20.13
C GLU A 9 -24.66 0.85 19.61
N VAL A 10 -23.49 1.39 19.28
CA VAL A 10 -23.35 2.76 18.78
C VAL A 10 -24.02 2.94 17.40
N PRO A 11 -23.72 2.13 16.36
CA PRO A 11 -24.44 2.15 15.09
C PRO A 11 -25.95 1.98 15.27
N LYS A 12 -26.37 1.03 16.11
CA LYS A 12 -27.79 0.75 16.35
C LYS A 12 -28.53 1.97 16.91
N LYS A 13 -27.97 2.66 17.92
CA LYS A 13 -28.55 3.89 18.49
C LYS A 13 -28.66 5.03 17.47
N ASN A 14 -27.73 5.09 16.52
CA ASN A 14 -27.70 6.11 15.47
C ASN A 14 -28.39 5.66 14.17
N GLN A 15 -29.11 4.54 14.17
CA GLN A 15 -29.79 3.98 12.99
C GLN A 15 -28.84 3.74 11.80
N LEU A 16 -27.58 3.38 12.09
CA LEU A 16 -26.59 2.97 11.10
C LEU A 16 -26.62 1.45 10.96
N TYR A 17 -26.69 0.98 9.71
CA TYR A 17 -26.79 -0.44 9.40
C TYR A 17 -25.58 -0.91 8.60
N ALA A 18 -24.93 -1.97 9.07
CA ALA A 18 -23.87 -2.63 8.33
C ALA A 18 -24.45 -3.68 7.37
N LYS A 19 -23.91 -3.77 6.15
CA LYS A 19 -24.27 -4.83 5.21
C LYS A 19 -23.61 -6.13 5.66
N LEU A 20 -24.40 -7.08 6.18
CA LEU A 20 -23.89 -8.34 6.72
C LEU A 20 -22.97 -9.11 5.75
N SER A 21 -23.27 -9.05 4.44
CA SER A 21 -22.45 -9.70 3.40
C SER A 21 -21.03 -9.13 3.25
N LYS A 22 -20.71 -8.01 3.92
CA LYS A 22 -19.38 -7.38 3.94
C LYS A 22 -18.74 -7.43 5.33
N CYS A 23 -19.40 -8.03 6.31
CA CYS A 23 -18.89 -8.14 7.68
C CYS A 23 -18.16 -9.46 7.88
N GLN A 24 -17.04 -9.41 8.59
CA GLN A 24 -16.30 -10.58 9.04
C GLN A 24 -16.19 -10.51 10.56
N PHE A 25 -16.53 -11.59 11.26
CA PHE A 25 -16.52 -11.66 12.73
C PHE A 25 -15.81 -12.92 13.19
N GLY A 26 -14.99 -12.81 14.25
CA GLY A 26 -14.30 -13.96 14.85
C GLY A 26 -13.30 -14.67 13.93
N VAL A 27 -12.76 -13.95 12.93
CA VAL A 27 -11.75 -14.47 12.00
C VAL A 27 -10.34 -14.23 12.53
N ILE A 28 -9.40 -15.11 12.18
CA ILE A 28 -7.98 -14.99 12.54
C ILE A 28 -7.23 -13.97 11.69
N GLU A 29 -7.79 -13.64 10.52
CA GLU A 29 -7.24 -12.72 9.54
C GLU A 29 -8.37 -11.91 8.91
N VAL A 30 -8.15 -10.60 8.72
CA VAL A 30 -9.14 -9.69 8.14
C VAL A 30 -8.49 -8.70 7.17
N ASP A 31 -9.15 -8.48 6.03
CA ASP A 31 -8.78 -7.42 5.09
C ASP A 31 -9.27 -6.07 5.64
N TYR A 32 -8.34 -5.14 5.85
CA TYR A 32 -8.65 -3.81 6.35
C TYR A 32 -7.85 -2.74 5.63
N LEU A 33 -8.55 -1.87 4.89
CA LEU A 33 -7.96 -0.73 4.17
C LEU A 33 -6.77 -1.11 3.27
N GLY A 34 -6.82 -2.22 2.54
CA GLY A 34 -5.68 -2.65 1.69
C GLY A 34 -4.51 -3.24 2.47
N HIS A 35 -4.73 -3.61 3.73
CA HIS A 35 -3.82 -4.40 4.54
C HIS A 35 -4.51 -5.67 5.00
N VAL A 36 -3.69 -6.65 5.36
CA VAL A 36 -4.13 -7.89 5.98
C VAL A 36 -3.72 -7.83 7.45
N ILE A 37 -4.67 -7.96 8.37
CA ILE A 37 -4.41 -7.92 9.81
C ILE A 37 -4.60 -9.32 10.39
N ASN A 38 -3.58 -9.84 11.05
CA ASN A 38 -3.62 -11.13 11.76
C ASN A 38 -2.83 -11.06 13.08
N GLU A 39 -2.62 -12.21 13.73
CA GLU A 39 -1.88 -12.32 15.00
C GLU A 39 -0.44 -11.78 14.93
N LYS A 40 0.18 -11.77 13.74
CA LYS A 40 1.56 -11.29 13.53
C LYS A 40 1.62 -9.78 13.33
N GLY A 41 0.47 -9.13 13.18
CA GLY A 41 0.34 -7.69 13.00
C GLY A 41 -0.30 -7.31 11.68
N VAL A 42 0.11 -6.16 11.14
CA VAL A 42 -0.39 -5.60 9.88
C VAL A 42 0.57 -5.99 8.76
N MET A 43 0.04 -6.62 7.71
CA MET A 43 0.78 -7.04 6.52
C MET A 43 0.28 -6.28 5.29
N ALA A 44 1.15 -6.13 4.28
CA ALA A 44 0.75 -5.59 2.99
C ALA A 44 -0.17 -6.57 2.24
N ASP A 45 -1.17 -6.06 1.52
CA ASP A 45 -2.01 -6.88 0.63
C ASP A 45 -1.14 -7.49 -0.48
N SER A 46 -1.12 -8.82 -0.56
CA SER A 46 -0.33 -9.59 -1.53
C SER A 46 -0.62 -9.21 -2.98
N ARG A 47 -1.84 -8.78 -3.30
CA ARG A 47 -2.21 -8.31 -4.64
C ARG A 47 -1.54 -6.99 -4.99
N LYS A 48 -1.34 -6.14 -3.98
CA LYS A 48 -0.71 -4.82 -4.14
C LYS A 48 0.81 -4.96 -4.20
N VAL A 49 1.37 -5.92 -3.45
CA VAL A 49 2.77 -6.34 -3.60
C VAL A 49 3.02 -6.88 -5.02
N ALA A 50 2.18 -7.80 -5.50
CA ALA A 50 2.28 -8.33 -6.86
C ALA A 50 2.18 -7.21 -7.93
N ALA A 51 1.24 -6.28 -7.77
CA ALA A 51 1.12 -5.15 -8.69
C ALA A 51 2.37 -4.25 -8.73
N MET A 52 3.10 -4.10 -7.61
CA MET A 52 4.38 -3.38 -7.62
C MET A 52 5.47 -4.19 -8.31
N LEU A 53 5.55 -5.50 -8.09
CA LEU A 53 6.52 -6.41 -8.72
C LEU A 53 6.31 -6.51 -10.24
N ASP A 54 5.07 -6.47 -10.70
CA ASP A 54 4.72 -6.55 -12.12
C ASP A 54 4.69 -5.18 -12.81
N TRP A 55 4.94 -4.09 -12.07
CA TRP A 55 4.86 -2.74 -12.63
C TRP A 55 5.87 -2.56 -13.77
N PRO A 56 5.43 -2.12 -14.97
CA PRO A 56 6.32 -1.93 -16.11
C PRO A 56 7.25 -0.73 -15.88
N THR A 57 8.42 -0.72 -16.53
CA THR A 57 9.33 0.42 -16.46
C THR A 57 8.61 1.71 -16.89
N PRO A 58 8.54 2.74 -16.01
CA PRO A 58 7.86 4.00 -16.32
C PRO A 58 8.46 4.70 -17.55
N ALA A 59 7.64 4.92 -18.58
CA ALA A 59 8.04 5.64 -19.79
C ALA A 59 7.77 7.16 -19.71
N ASN A 60 7.03 7.61 -18.70
CA ASN A 60 6.68 9.02 -18.51
C ASN A 60 6.45 9.38 -17.04
N VAL A 61 6.45 10.68 -16.76
CA VAL A 61 6.25 11.24 -15.41
C VAL A 61 4.97 10.72 -14.74
N LYS A 62 3.85 10.60 -15.48
CA LYS A 62 2.58 10.12 -14.93
C LYS A 62 2.66 8.67 -14.45
N SER A 63 3.28 7.81 -15.26
CA SER A 63 3.50 6.39 -14.91
C SER A 63 4.43 6.23 -13.71
N LEU A 64 5.45 7.08 -13.60
CA LEU A 64 6.36 7.11 -12.46
C LEU A 64 5.66 7.60 -11.19
N GLN A 65 4.83 8.64 -11.31
CA GLN A 65 4.06 9.15 -10.18
C GLN A 65 3.07 8.10 -9.66
N GLY A 66 2.37 7.39 -10.54
CA GLY A 66 1.48 6.29 -10.14
C GLY A 66 2.20 5.17 -9.39
N PHE A 67 3.41 4.81 -9.84
CA PHE A 67 4.25 3.84 -9.12
C PHE A 67 4.64 4.36 -7.73
N LEU A 68 5.14 5.59 -7.65
CA LEU A 68 5.58 6.19 -6.39
C LEU A 68 4.44 6.40 -5.39
N ASP A 69 3.23 6.71 -5.86
CA ASP A 69 2.06 6.82 -5.00
C ASP A 69 1.67 5.46 -4.40
N LEU A 70 1.73 4.40 -5.21
CA LEU A 70 1.49 3.04 -4.75
C LEU A 70 2.56 2.60 -3.74
N THR A 71 3.84 2.72 -4.06
CA THR A 71 4.94 2.31 -3.16
C THR A 71 4.97 3.16 -1.89
N ARG A 72 4.62 4.45 -1.97
CA ARG A 72 4.51 5.33 -0.80
C ARG A 72 3.42 4.88 0.16
N TYR A 73 2.30 4.34 -0.32
CA TYR A 73 1.26 3.80 0.56
C TYR A 73 1.80 2.68 1.46
N TYR A 74 2.71 1.87 0.93
CA TYR A 74 3.32 0.74 1.64
C TYR A 74 4.72 1.04 2.19
N HIS A 75 5.17 2.31 2.22
CA HIS A 75 6.53 2.66 2.64
C HIS A 75 6.89 2.19 4.06
N LYS A 76 5.89 1.98 4.93
CA LYS A 76 6.10 1.44 6.29
C LYS A 76 6.71 0.03 6.29
N PHE A 77 6.53 -0.71 5.20
CA PHE A 77 7.10 -2.05 5.00
C PHE A 77 8.46 -2.02 4.27
N ILE A 78 8.84 -0.86 3.71
CA ILE A 78 10.06 -0.68 2.92
C ILE A 78 11.10 0.05 3.77
N LYS A 79 12.14 -0.67 4.20
CA LYS A 79 13.24 -0.06 4.95
C LYS A 79 13.97 0.97 4.07
N GLN A 80 14.24 2.16 4.63
CA GLN A 80 14.94 3.26 3.93
C GLN A 80 14.24 3.74 2.65
N TYR A 81 12.90 3.63 2.57
CA TYR A 81 12.11 4.07 1.41
C TYR A 81 12.53 5.45 0.85
N GLY A 82 12.70 6.45 1.73
CA GLY A 82 13.08 7.79 1.31
C GLY A 82 14.39 7.83 0.53
N THR A 83 15.41 7.12 1.00
CA THR A 83 16.72 7.04 0.35
C THR A 83 16.60 6.37 -1.02
N ILE A 84 15.90 5.24 -1.09
CA ILE A 84 15.73 4.48 -2.34
C ILE A 84 14.90 5.27 -3.35
N ALA A 85 13.83 5.95 -2.90
CA ALA A 85 12.92 6.68 -3.77
C ALA A 85 13.47 8.04 -4.24
N THR A 86 14.52 8.57 -3.61
CA THR A 86 15.12 9.89 -3.93
C THR A 86 15.37 10.08 -5.44
N PRO A 87 16.16 9.23 -6.12
CA PRO A 87 16.43 9.39 -7.55
C PRO A 87 15.16 9.37 -8.40
N LEU A 88 14.13 8.62 -8.01
CA LEU A 88 12.85 8.60 -8.70
C LEU A 88 12.02 9.86 -8.46
N THR A 89 12.04 10.40 -7.24
CA THR A 89 11.37 11.67 -6.94
C THR A 89 12.03 12.87 -7.62
N ASP A 90 13.34 12.80 -7.87
CA ASP A 90 14.06 13.84 -8.61
C ASP A 90 13.61 13.91 -10.08
N LEU A 91 13.26 12.78 -10.69
CA LEU A 91 12.69 12.73 -12.04
C LEU A 91 11.30 13.37 -12.16
N LEU A 92 10.59 13.59 -11.05
CA LEU A 92 9.30 14.29 -11.04
C LEU A 92 9.45 15.82 -11.08
N LYS A 93 10.67 16.36 -10.92
CA LYS A 93 10.91 17.80 -11.00
C LYS A 93 10.69 18.31 -12.43
N LYS A 94 10.39 19.60 -12.54
CA LYS A 94 10.09 20.25 -13.83
C LYS A 94 11.25 20.03 -14.82
N HIS A 95 10.94 19.47 -15.99
CA HIS A 95 11.91 19.14 -17.06
C HIS A 95 13.05 18.18 -16.65
N ALA A 96 12.89 17.40 -15.57
CA ALA A 96 13.94 16.52 -15.04
C ALA A 96 13.76 15.04 -15.43
N PHE A 97 12.74 14.68 -16.20
CA PHE A 97 12.46 13.28 -16.52
C PHE A 97 13.47 12.74 -17.55
N VAL A 98 14.53 12.12 -17.03
CA VAL A 98 15.53 11.37 -17.79
C VAL A 98 15.68 10.02 -17.11
N TRP A 99 15.19 8.97 -17.75
CA TRP A 99 15.34 7.61 -17.23
C TRP A 99 16.80 7.15 -17.37
N ASN A 100 17.53 7.13 -16.26
CA ASN A 100 18.94 6.77 -16.19
C ASN A 100 19.16 5.47 -15.39
N ASP A 101 20.40 5.01 -15.31
CA ASP A 101 20.75 3.78 -14.59
C ASP A 101 20.46 3.88 -13.08
N GLU A 102 20.59 5.06 -12.49
CA GLU A 102 20.28 5.31 -11.08
C GLU A 102 18.78 5.14 -10.80
N ALA A 103 17.93 5.67 -11.68
CA ALA A 103 16.49 5.51 -11.62
C ALA A 103 16.08 4.05 -11.84
N MET A 104 16.72 3.36 -12.79
CA MET A 104 16.48 1.94 -13.02
C MET A 104 16.85 1.10 -11.77
N LYS A 105 18.00 1.40 -11.16
CA LYS A 105 18.45 0.74 -9.94
C LYS A 105 17.47 0.97 -8.79
N ALA A 106 17.09 2.22 -8.54
CA ALA A 106 16.12 2.57 -7.50
C ALA A 106 14.74 1.96 -7.73
N PHE A 107 14.29 1.92 -8.99
CA PHE A 107 13.04 1.26 -9.37
C PHE A 107 13.07 -0.23 -9.02
N ASN A 108 14.12 -0.94 -9.42
CA ASN A 108 14.27 -2.37 -9.11
C ASN A 108 14.42 -2.63 -7.61
N GLU A 109 15.16 -1.76 -6.90
CA GLU A 109 15.32 -1.86 -5.45
C GLU A 109 13.99 -1.67 -4.71
N LEU A 110 13.15 -0.71 -5.13
CA LEU A 110 11.80 -0.57 -4.57
C LEU A 110 10.90 -1.78 -4.86
N LYS A 111 11.02 -2.40 -6.03
CA LYS A 111 10.26 -3.63 -6.34
C LYS A 111 10.66 -4.76 -5.42
N LEU A 112 11.96 -4.95 -5.19
CA LEU A 112 12.48 -6.01 -4.33
C LEU A 112 12.19 -5.77 -2.84
N ALA A 113 12.28 -4.53 -2.37
CA ALA A 113 12.14 -4.17 -0.96
C ALA A 113 10.70 -4.25 -0.42
N VAL A 114 9.73 -4.53 -1.28
CA VAL A 114 8.32 -4.77 -0.91
C VAL A 114 8.08 -6.25 -0.56
N THR A 115 9.02 -7.14 -0.92
CA THR A 115 9.01 -8.60 -0.63
C THR A 115 9.59 -8.90 0.74
#